data_AF-A0A2T1DXX2-F1
#
_entry.id   AF-A0A2T1DXX2-F1
#
_cell.length_a   1.000
_cell.length_b   1.000
_cell.length_c   1.000
_cell.angle_alpha   90.00
_cell.angle_beta   90.00
_cell.angle_gamma   90.00
#
_symmetry.space_group_name_H-M   'P 1'
#
loop_
_entity.id
_entity.type
_entity.pdbx_description
1 polymer ?
#
loop_
_entity_poly.entity_id
_entity_poly.type
_entity_poly.pdbx_seq_one_letter_code
_entity_poly.pdbx_strand_id
1 'polypeptide(L)'
;MKIEDFSQGKYQFAHLFSHGDPDGILKGRYCEVRYYWIASGQAQGDVNFTPFWKSVGSDCETATDEERIASAIANMPHSDFFINFTSFDQVREWIGIKDYCVQIAQCFLAERGQQDDALLTELEAVQIDQFSYDYAWAATNIYKSLWRILEKRGRAIKHLLEKGTGNYPFTSSRDLLIEIIREDLEGEFIGCLKRRYTYKASQIAEIAKLKRKEHRTELTNLERKKLYRLIDQYIPYAKWFNYSVLAADKLAETDHFTNVHLEAYRASLAELAKLQIQRDCKPDLKKHRRSSHTWEQGKCIEGALNWNA
;
A
#
# COMPACT_ATOMS: atom_id res chain seq x y z
N MET A 1 3.89 19.15 16.57
CA MET A 1 4.39 17.89 15.99
C MET A 1 4.88 17.03 17.14
N LYS A 2 4.10 16.02 17.54
CA LYS A 2 4.59 15.02 18.50
C LYS A 2 5.32 13.96 17.68
N ILE A 3 6.60 13.78 17.98
CA ILE A 3 7.46 12.77 17.38
C ILE A 3 7.44 11.60 18.37
N GLU A 4 6.95 10.44 17.96
CA GLU A 4 6.98 9.22 18.77
C GLU A 4 8.26 8.43 18.43
N ASP A 5 8.95 7.96 19.47
CA ASP A 5 10.25 7.28 19.38
C ASP A 5 10.01 5.76 19.41
N PHE A 6 10.36 5.06 18.33
CA PHE A 6 10.17 3.61 18.18
C PHE A 6 11.52 2.87 18.14
N SER A 7 11.47 1.58 18.49
CA SER A 7 12.57 0.65 18.81
C SER A 7 13.85 0.75 17.96
N GLN A 8 15.00 0.65 18.64
CA GLN A 8 16.32 0.52 18.03
C GLN A 8 16.60 -0.93 17.59
N GLY A 9 17.09 -1.14 16.38
CA GLY A 9 17.64 -2.43 15.94
C GLY A 9 19.01 -2.28 15.27
N LYS A 10 19.89 -3.28 15.46
CA LYS A 10 21.27 -3.33 14.94
C LYS A 10 21.34 -4.20 13.67
N TYR A 11 21.99 -3.72 12.61
CA TYR A 11 21.98 -4.41 11.31
C TYR A 11 23.33 -4.42 10.59
N GLN A 12 23.78 -5.60 10.15
CA GLN A 12 25.05 -5.77 9.45
C GLN A 12 24.97 -5.36 7.97
N PHE A 13 25.76 -4.36 7.59
CA PHE A 13 25.93 -3.98 6.18
C PHE A 13 27.34 -4.27 5.69
N ALA A 14 27.47 -5.28 4.84
CA ALA A 14 28.78 -5.84 4.49
C ALA A 14 29.61 -5.02 3.50
N HIS A 15 29.00 -4.30 2.54
CA HIS A 15 29.75 -3.82 1.36
C HIS A 15 29.17 -2.60 0.62
N LEU A 16 28.36 -1.76 1.28
CA LEU A 16 27.62 -0.70 0.59
C LEU A 16 28.16 0.73 0.80
N PHE A 17 29.25 0.88 1.53
CA PHE A 17 29.62 2.16 2.13
C PHE A 17 31.08 2.51 1.91
N SER A 18 31.40 2.93 0.68
CA SER A 18 32.74 3.41 0.41
C SER A 18 32.93 4.89 0.74
N HIS A 19 31.91 5.77 0.75
CA HIS A 19 32.14 7.21 0.92
C HIS A 19 31.05 7.96 1.73
N GLY A 20 31.39 8.39 2.96
CA GLY A 20 31.31 9.82 3.27
C GLY A 20 30.42 10.30 4.41
N ASP A 21 29.22 9.77 4.63
CA ASP A 21 28.32 10.31 5.67
C ASP A 21 28.08 9.31 6.82
N PRO A 22 28.74 9.53 7.99
CA PRO A 22 28.66 8.65 9.15
C PRO A 22 27.34 8.75 9.91
N ASP A 23 26.49 9.72 9.57
CA ASP A 23 25.12 9.89 10.03
C ASP A 23 24.33 10.55 8.90
N GLY A 24 23.04 10.28 8.81
CA GLY A 24 22.23 10.93 7.79
C GLY A 24 20.73 10.83 8.03
N ILE A 25 20.00 11.56 7.19
CA ILE A 25 18.55 11.59 7.21
C ILE A 25 18.04 11.34 5.80
N LEU A 26 17.27 10.28 5.62
CA LEU A 26 16.48 10.08 4.42
C LEU A 26 15.08 10.62 4.66
N LYS A 27 14.63 11.54 3.81
CA LYS A 27 13.35 12.21 3.96
C LYS A 27 12.40 11.84 2.83
N GLY A 28 11.21 11.42 3.22
CA GLY A 28 9.99 11.56 2.43
C GLY A 28 9.29 12.88 2.76
N ARG A 29 8.04 13.00 2.33
CA ARG A 29 7.17 14.14 2.62
C ARG A 29 6.62 14.11 4.03
N TYR A 30 6.17 12.94 4.47
CA TYR A 30 5.55 12.75 5.78
C TYR A 30 6.36 11.86 6.69
N CYS A 31 7.47 11.30 6.20
CA CYS A 31 8.35 10.48 7.00
C CYS A 31 9.82 10.88 6.83
N GLU A 32 10.61 10.63 7.86
CA GLU A 32 12.06 10.64 7.77
C GLU A 32 12.63 9.42 8.49
N VAL A 33 13.74 8.90 7.98
CA VAL A 33 14.50 7.83 8.62
C VAL A 33 15.87 8.40 8.93
N ARG A 34 16.17 8.54 10.21
CA ARG A 34 17.52 8.86 10.67
C ARG A 34 18.31 7.57 10.74
N TYR A 35 19.57 7.63 10.33
CA TYR A 35 20.46 6.52 10.49
C TYR A 35 21.80 6.98 11.05
N TYR A 36 22.37 6.14 11.89
CA TYR A 36 23.69 6.36 12.45
C TYR A 36 24.49 5.08 12.43
N TRP A 37 25.79 5.26 12.26
CA TRP A 37 26.72 4.17 12.18
C TRP A 37 27.18 3.73 13.56
N ILE A 38 27.11 2.43 13.81
CA ILE A 38 27.75 1.80 14.96
C ILE A 38 29.09 1.27 14.49
N ALA A 39 30.16 1.96 14.88
CA ALA A 39 31.53 1.48 14.71
C ALA A 39 31.71 0.18 15.53
N SER A 40 31.49 -0.96 14.88
CA SER A 40 32.00 -2.23 15.36
C SER A 40 33.48 -2.28 14.95
N GLY A 41 34.39 -2.75 15.80
CA GLY A 41 35.81 -2.88 15.45
C GLY A 41 36.13 -3.89 14.33
N GLN A 42 35.14 -4.21 13.48
CA GLN A 42 35.20 -5.13 12.34
C GLN A 42 35.03 -4.36 11.02
N ALA A 43 35.38 -5.00 9.90
CA ALA A 43 35.26 -4.41 8.55
C ALA A 43 33.79 -4.13 8.13
N GLN A 44 32.81 -4.46 8.97
CA GLN A 44 31.39 -4.22 8.75
C GLN A 44 30.85 -3.39 9.93
N GLY A 45 30.36 -2.19 9.64
CA GLY A 45 29.63 -1.39 10.61
C GLY A 45 28.17 -1.82 10.67
N ASP A 46 27.58 -1.76 11.85
CA ASP A 46 26.13 -1.86 11.96
C ASP A 46 25.51 -0.48 11.69
N VAL A 47 24.31 -0.44 11.12
CA VAL A 47 23.53 0.81 10.98
C VAL A 47 22.26 0.66 11.79
N ASN A 48 21.94 1.68 12.60
CA ASN A 48 20.64 1.77 13.25
C ASN A 48 19.74 2.71 12.46
N PHE A 49 18.46 2.35 12.32
CA PHE A 49 17.44 3.20 11.71
C PHE A 49 16.44 3.65 12.76
N THR A 50 16.09 4.93 12.73
CA THR A 50 15.05 5.52 13.57
C THR A 50 14.03 6.22 12.66
N PRO A 51 12.89 5.58 12.38
CA PRO A 51 11.85 6.15 11.53
C PRO A 51 10.96 7.11 12.32
N PHE A 52 10.57 8.20 11.67
CA PHE A 52 9.62 9.18 12.17
C PHE A 52 8.61 9.47 11.08
N TRP A 53 7.33 9.65 11.41
CA TRP A 53 6.32 10.06 10.44
C TRP A 53 5.22 10.90 11.07
N LYS A 54 4.46 11.59 10.21
CA LYS A 54 3.27 12.35 10.60
C LYS A 54 2.19 11.37 11.05
N SER A 55 1.86 11.42 12.34
CA SER A 55 0.70 10.70 12.89
C SER A 55 -0.61 11.22 12.30
N VAL A 56 -1.55 10.31 12.06
CA VAL A 56 -2.88 10.59 11.51
C VAL A 56 -3.88 9.69 12.23
N GLY A 57 -5.00 10.24 12.71
CA GLY A 57 -5.96 9.49 13.52
C GLY A 57 -5.46 9.29 14.96
N SER A 58 -6.02 8.29 15.64
CA SER A 58 -5.72 7.96 17.03
C SER A 58 -6.02 6.49 17.29
N ASP A 59 -5.15 5.80 18.03
CA ASP A 59 -5.33 4.42 18.48
C ASP A 59 -5.91 4.31 19.90
N CYS A 60 -6.23 5.44 20.53
CA CYS A 60 -6.71 5.45 21.91
C CYS A 60 -8.10 4.81 22.07
N GLU A 61 -8.42 4.37 23.29
CA GLU A 61 -9.69 3.69 23.59
C GLU A 61 -10.93 4.57 23.34
N THR A 62 -10.78 5.90 23.32
CA THR A 62 -11.86 6.84 23.05
C THR A 62 -11.97 7.26 21.58
N ALA A 63 -11.01 6.86 20.73
CA ALA A 63 -11.01 7.19 19.31
C ALA A 63 -12.12 6.47 18.56
N THR A 64 -12.66 7.09 17.51
CA THR A 64 -13.61 6.43 16.60
C THR A 64 -12.95 5.28 15.83
N ASP A 65 -13.76 4.40 15.24
CA ASP A 65 -13.19 3.33 14.41
C ASP A 65 -12.45 3.92 13.20
N GLU A 66 -12.95 5.00 12.59
CA GLU A 66 -12.26 5.69 11.50
C GLU A 66 -10.89 6.25 11.92
N GLU A 67 -10.80 6.87 13.11
CA GLU A 67 -9.53 7.37 13.65
C GLU A 67 -8.53 6.25 13.88
N ARG A 68 -8.99 5.09 14.37
CA ARG A 68 -8.15 3.91 14.58
C ARG A 68 -7.70 3.27 13.27
N ILE A 69 -8.59 3.21 12.28
CA ILE A 69 -8.25 2.74 10.93
C ILE A 69 -7.20 3.67 10.32
N ALA A 70 -7.40 4.99 10.36
CA ALA A 70 -6.44 5.94 9.83
C ALA A 70 -5.08 5.86 10.55
N SER A 71 -5.08 5.68 11.88
CA SER A 71 -3.86 5.42 12.65
C SER A 71 -3.14 4.15 12.19
N ALA A 72 -3.88 3.05 12.04
CA ALA A 72 -3.32 1.81 11.52
C ALA A 72 -2.72 1.99 10.11
N ILE A 73 -3.43 2.66 9.20
CA ILE A 73 -2.94 2.96 7.84
C ILE A 73 -1.65 3.77 7.90
N ALA A 74 -1.61 4.89 8.64
CA ALA A 74 -0.42 5.73 8.74
C ALA A 74 0.79 5.00 9.36
N ASN A 75 0.52 3.98 10.18
CA ASN A 75 1.54 3.12 10.77
C ASN A 75 2.05 2.02 9.82
N MET A 76 1.46 1.84 8.63
CA MET A 76 1.96 0.96 7.57
C MET A 76 2.94 1.69 6.62
N PRO A 77 3.91 0.99 6.01
CA PRO A 77 4.41 -0.30 6.44
C PRO A 77 4.98 -0.20 7.86
N HIS A 78 4.85 -1.27 8.64
CA HIS A 78 5.33 -1.29 10.02
C HIS A 78 6.85 -1.05 10.12
N SER A 79 7.28 -0.38 11.19
CA SER A 79 8.72 -0.18 11.47
C SER A 79 9.44 -1.49 11.80
N ASP A 80 8.72 -2.54 12.17
CA ASP A 80 9.33 -3.85 12.41
C ASP A 80 10.00 -4.42 11.15
N PHE A 81 9.65 -3.96 9.95
CA PHE A 81 10.35 -4.37 8.73
C PHE A 81 11.81 -3.95 8.68
N PHE A 82 12.22 -2.90 9.40
CA PHE A 82 13.62 -2.47 9.43
C PHE A 82 14.55 -3.60 9.88
N ILE A 83 14.04 -4.57 10.66
CA ILE A 83 14.83 -5.75 11.07
C ILE A 83 15.29 -6.63 9.91
N ASN A 84 14.61 -6.54 8.77
CA ASN A 84 14.86 -7.34 7.58
C ASN A 84 15.59 -6.54 6.49
N PHE A 85 15.97 -5.29 6.75
CA PHE A 85 16.62 -4.46 5.75
C PHE A 85 18.09 -4.81 5.61
N THR A 86 18.50 -4.96 4.36
CA THR A 86 19.87 -5.23 3.94
C THR A 86 20.42 -4.15 3.01
N SER A 87 19.62 -3.14 2.64
CA SER A 87 20.06 -2.02 1.80
C SER A 87 19.32 -0.70 2.06
N PHE A 88 19.91 0.40 1.58
CA PHE A 88 19.26 1.71 1.54
C PHE A 88 18.14 1.81 0.50
N ASP A 89 18.12 0.98 -0.53
CA ASP A 89 17.02 0.96 -1.50
C ASP A 89 15.73 0.48 -0.83
N GLN A 90 15.82 -0.49 0.09
CA GLN A 90 14.67 -0.93 0.90
C GLN A 90 14.17 0.19 1.82
N VAL A 91 15.08 0.97 2.43
CA VAL A 91 14.71 2.14 3.25
C VAL A 91 13.99 3.19 2.40
N ARG A 92 14.49 3.47 1.19
CA ARG A 92 13.87 4.43 0.26
C ARG A 92 12.50 3.95 -0.22
N GLU A 93 12.36 2.67 -0.55
CA GLU A 93 11.05 2.11 -0.92
C GLU A 93 10.08 2.17 0.26
N TRP A 94 10.54 1.83 1.48
CA TRP A 94 9.74 1.95 2.69
C TRP A 94 9.26 3.39 2.91
N ILE A 95 10.13 4.38 2.76
CA ILE A 95 9.79 5.82 2.84
C ILE A 95 8.72 6.19 1.81
N GLY A 96 8.88 5.76 0.55
CA GLY A 96 7.91 6.04 -0.51
C GLY A 96 6.53 5.45 -0.23
N ILE A 97 6.46 4.21 0.26
CA ILE A 97 5.20 3.58 0.64
C ILE A 97 4.62 4.24 1.89
N LYS A 98 5.45 4.58 2.88
CA LYS A 98 5.04 5.26 4.12
C LYS A 98 4.38 6.61 3.84
N ASP A 99 4.96 7.41 2.94
CA ASP A 99 4.36 8.67 2.52
C ASP A 99 2.97 8.46 1.91
N TYR A 100 2.83 7.43 1.07
CA TYR A 100 1.55 7.09 0.45
C TYR A 100 0.51 6.61 1.47
N CYS A 101 0.91 5.80 2.45
CA CYS A 101 0.06 5.39 3.56
C CYS A 101 -0.46 6.59 4.36
N VAL A 102 0.41 7.56 4.67
CA VAL A 102 0.00 8.80 5.36
C VAL A 102 -1.01 9.60 4.53
N GLN A 103 -0.84 9.67 3.21
CA GLN A 103 -1.82 10.32 2.32
C GLN A 103 -3.18 9.62 2.36
N ILE A 104 -3.20 8.29 2.27
CA ILE A 104 -4.43 7.50 2.35
C ILE A 104 -5.12 7.73 3.69
N ALA A 105 -4.37 7.71 4.80
CA ALA A 105 -4.89 7.94 6.14
C ALA A 105 -5.53 9.34 6.29
N GLN A 106 -4.88 10.37 5.76
CA GLN A 106 -5.43 11.74 5.76
C GLN A 106 -6.74 11.81 4.97
N CYS A 107 -6.73 11.26 3.75
CA CYS A 107 -7.94 11.18 2.93
C CYS A 107 -9.04 10.33 3.60
N PHE A 108 -8.67 9.34 4.41
CA PHE A 108 -9.62 8.47 5.09
C PHE A 108 -10.45 9.24 6.13
N LEU A 109 -9.86 10.22 6.80
CA LEU A 109 -10.55 11.06 7.78
C LEU A 109 -11.24 12.30 7.19
N ALA A 110 -10.79 12.76 6.03
CA ALA A 110 -11.32 13.98 5.40
C ALA A 110 -12.47 13.71 4.42
N GLU A 111 -13.15 14.76 4.00
CA GLU A 111 -14.02 14.74 2.82
C GLU A 111 -13.33 15.42 1.62
N ARG A 112 -13.47 14.83 0.43
CA ARG A 112 -12.76 15.32 -0.75
C ARG A 112 -13.21 16.72 -1.13
N GLY A 113 -12.25 17.64 -1.26
CA GLY A 113 -12.51 19.03 -1.62
C GLY A 113 -13.06 19.90 -0.50
N GLN A 114 -13.18 19.37 0.72
CA GLN A 114 -13.59 20.14 1.89
C GLN A 114 -12.38 20.78 2.58
N GLN A 115 -12.64 21.65 3.56
CA GLN A 115 -11.61 22.41 4.27
C GLN A 115 -10.61 21.51 5.02
N ASP A 116 -11.01 20.30 5.40
CA ASP A 116 -10.19 19.30 6.07
C ASP A 116 -9.38 18.40 5.10
N ASP A 117 -9.52 18.60 3.77
CA ASP A 117 -8.73 17.91 2.75
C ASP A 117 -7.28 18.42 2.75
N ALA A 118 -6.44 17.81 3.58
CA ALA A 118 -5.03 18.13 3.68
C ALA A 118 -4.29 18.01 2.34
N LEU A 119 -4.68 17.07 1.47
CA LEU A 119 -4.05 16.90 0.17
C LEU A 119 -4.48 18.00 -0.81
N LEU A 120 -5.69 18.56 -0.69
CA LEU A 120 -6.08 19.73 -1.49
C LEU A 120 -5.18 20.92 -1.15
N THR A 121 -4.91 21.15 0.14
CA THR A 121 -3.98 22.21 0.57
C THR A 121 -2.59 22.02 -0.05
N GLU A 122 -2.10 20.78 -0.09
CA GLU A 122 -0.81 20.46 -0.72
C GLU A 122 -0.83 20.58 -2.25
N LEU A 123 -1.96 20.28 -2.89
CA LEU A 123 -2.15 20.45 -4.32
C LEU A 123 -2.11 21.94 -4.70
N GLU A 124 -2.84 22.77 -3.95
CA GLU A 124 -2.85 24.23 -4.13
C GLU A 124 -1.48 24.86 -3.86
N ALA A 125 -0.73 24.32 -2.90
CA ALA A 125 0.65 24.71 -2.62
C ALA A 125 1.68 24.11 -3.61
N VAL A 126 1.24 23.37 -4.65
CA VAL A 126 2.08 22.72 -5.67
C VAL A 126 3.09 21.74 -5.06
N GLN A 127 2.77 21.16 -3.91
CA GLN A 127 3.60 20.15 -3.26
C GLN A 127 3.33 18.79 -3.90
N ILE A 128 2.06 18.40 -4.10
CA ILE A 128 1.67 17.29 -4.99
C ILE A 128 1.16 17.83 -6.33
N ASP A 129 1.15 16.97 -7.34
CA ASP A 129 0.38 17.23 -8.56
C ASP A 129 -1.02 16.58 -8.52
N GLN A 130 -1.83 16.92 -9.51
CA GLN A 130 -3.19 16.41 -9.66
C GLN A 130 -3.24 14.88 -9.72
N PHE A 131 -2.23 14.24 -10.32
CA PHE A 131 -2.19 12.79 -10.43
C PHE A 131 -2.05 12.14 -9.06
N SER A 132 -1.10 12.61 -8.24
CA SER A 132 -0.93 12.12 -6.86
C SER A 132 -2.17 12.35 -6.00
N TYR A 133 -2.81 13.52 -6.13
CA TYR A 133 -4.07 13.84 -5.46
C TYR A 133 -5.19 12.86 -5.84
N ASP A 134 -5.43 12.67 -7.14
CA ASP A 134 -6.47 11.78 -7.66
C ASP A 134 -6.21 10.31 -7.29
N TYR A 135 -4.94 9.89 -7.33
CA TYR A 135 -4.53 8.53 -7.03
C TYR A 135 -4.77 8.17 -5.55
N ALA A 136 -4.37 9.05 -4.63
CA ALA A 136 -4.60 8.85 -3.19
C ALA A 136 -6.11 8.77 -2.88
N TRP A 137 -6.91 9.69 -3.42
CA TRP A 137 -8.36 9.68 -3.22
C TRP A 137 -9.04 8.44 -3.82
N ALA A 138 -8.63 8.02 -5.02
CA ALA A 138 -9.16 6.80 -5.63
C ALA A 138 -8.87 5.57 -4.76
N ALA A 139 -7.66 5.45 -4.22
CA ALA A 139 -7.29 4.37 -3.31
C ALA A 139 -8.06 4.42 -1.98
N THR A 140 -8.15 5.58 -1.34
CA THR A 140 -8.92 5.75 -0.10
C THR A 140 -10.40 5.40 -0.29
N ASN A 141 -11.00 5.74 -1.43
CA ASN A 141 -12.42 5.46 -1.69
C ASN A 141 -12.72 3.95 -1.79
N ILE A 142 -11.74 3.13 -2.19
CA ILE A 142 -11.84 1.67 -2.13
C ILE A 142 -12.05 1.24 -0.67
N TYR A 143 -11.18 1.70 0.24
CA TYR A 143 -11.26 1.32 1.65
C TYR A 143 -12.46 1.91 2.37
N LYS A 144 -12.84 3.17 2.08
CA LYS A 144 -14.05 3.78 2.62
C LYS A 144 -15.30 3.01 2.22
N SER A 145 -15.39 2.58 0.96
CA SER A 145 -16.53 1.80 0.47
C SER A 145 -16.62 0.43 1.17
N LEU A 146 -15.48 -0.26 1.34
CA LEU A 146 -15.42 -1.50 2.09
C LEU A 146 -15.75 -1.29 3.57
N TRP A 147 -15.24 -0.22 4.20
CA TRP A 147 -15.55 0.13 5.58
C TRP A 147 -17.06 0.26 5.79
N ARG A 148 -17.77 1.01 4.94
CA ARG A 148 -19.22 1.17 5.04
C ARG A 148 -19.98 -0.16 4.98
N ILE A 149 -19.53 -1.09 4.14
CA ILE A 149 -20.09 -2.45 4.08
C ILE A 149 -19.79 -3.20 5.38
N LEU A 150 -18.54 -3.22 5.83
CA LEU A 150 -18.12 -3.96 7.03
C LEU A 150 -18.72 -3.39 8.32
N GLU A 151 -18.85 -2.08 8.44
CA GLU A 151 -19.49 -1.37 9.55
C GLU A 151 -20.96 -1.80 9.66
N LYS A 152 -21.69 -1.76 8.54
CA LYS A 152 -23.14 -2.00 8.55
C LYS A 152 -23.53 -3.48 8.47
N ARG A 153 -22.69 -4.31 7.84
CA ARG A 153 -22.97 -5.73 7.51
C ARG A 153 -21.92 -6.69 8.05
N GLY A 154 -21.04 -6.23 8.94
CA GLY A 154 -19.95 -7.02 9.51
C GLY A 154 -20.35 -8.38 10.06
N ARG A 155 -21.50 -8.48 10.75
CA ARG A 155 -22.01 -9.78 11.23
C ARG A 155 -22.33 -10.77 10.12
N ALA A 156 -22.96 -10.30 9.04
CA ALA A 156 -23.30 -11.16 7.90
C ALA A 156 -22.05 -11.55 7.10
N ILE A 157 -21.13 -10.59 6.89
CA ILE A 157 -19.83 -10.86 6.27
C ILE A 157 -19.03 -11.88 7.09
N LYS A 158 -18.90 -11.68 8.41
CA LYS A 158 -18.23 -12.61 9.32
C LYS A 158 -18.79 -14.03 9.17
N HIS A 159 -20.12 -14.19 9.19
CA HIS A 159 -20.74 -15.50 9.03
C HIS A 159 -20.38 -16.18 7.68
N LEU A 160 -20.38 -15.41 6.59
CA LEU A 160 -19.97 -15.92 5.28
C LEU A 160 -18.48 -16.32 5.24
N LEU A 161 -17.62 -15.51 5.89
CA LEU A 161 -16.18 -15.77 5.97
C LEU A 161 -15.85 -16.97 6.85
N GLU A 162 -16.50 -17.14 7.99
CA GLU A 162 -16.35 -18.31 8.86
C GLU A 162 -16.70 -19.59 8.11
N LYS A 163 -17.81 -19.58 7.34
CA LYS A 163 -18.23 -20.72 6.52
C LYS A 163 -17.24 -21.04 5.39
N GLY A 164 -16.65 -20.01 4.78
CA GLY A 164 -15.74 -20.18 3.64
C GLY A 164 -14.29 -20.53 4.03
N THR A 165 -13.82 -20.03 5.16
CA THR A 165 -12.40 -20.13 5.57
C THR A 165 -12.14 -21.16 6.67
N GLY A 166 -13.16 -21.51 7.45
CA GLY A 166 -13.05 -22.40 8.61
C GLY A 166 -12.27 -21.81 9.80
N ASN A 167 -11.66 -20.63 9.65
CA ASN A 167 -10.91 -19.96 10.72
C ASN A 167 -10.90 -18.43 10.50
N TYR A 168 -11.81 -17.72 11.17
CA TYR A 168 -11.93 -16.26 11.15
C TYR A 168 -11.27 -15.67 12.41
N PRO A 169 -10.09 -15.02 12.32
CA PRO A 169 -9.32 -14.62 13.49
C PRO A 169 -9.68 -13.23 14.05
N PHE A 170 -10.56 -12.48 13.40
CA PHE A 170 -10.79 -11.07 13.75
C PHE A 170 -11.86 -10.91 14.82
N THR A 171 -11.65 -9.96 15.72
CA THR A 171 -12.60 -9.67 16.79
C THR A 171 -13.65 -8.65 16.38
N SER A 172 -13.33 -7.79 15.41
CA SER A 172 -14.22 -6.73 14.91
C SER A 172 -14.14 -6.54 13.38
N SER A 173 -15.12 -5.84 12.81
CA SER A 173 -15.10 -5.38 11.42
C SER A 173 -13.91 -4.46 11.12
N ARG A 174 -13.51 -3.66 12.11
CA ARG A 174 -12.35 -2.77 12.04
C ARG A 174 -11.07 -3.58 11.87
N ASP A 175 -10.85 -4.60 12.69
CA ASP A 175 -9.64 -5.44 12.60
C ASP A 175 -9.56 -6.15 11.24
N LEU A 176 -10.71 -6.61 10.71
CA LEU A 176 -10.78 -7.17 9.36
C LEU A 176 -10.40 -6.12 8.31
N LEU A 177 -10.92 -4.90 8.38
CA LEU A 177 -10.55 -3.85 7.43
C LEU A 177 -9.06 -3.49 7.50
N ILE A 178 -8.51 -3.37 8.71
CA ILE A 178 -7.09 -3.10 8.91
C ILE A 178 -6.24 -4.18 8.25
N GLU A 179 -6.63 -5.44 8.41
CA GLU A 179 -5.92 -6.55 7.75
C GLU A 179 -6.03 -6.50 6.23
N ILE A 180 -7.22 -6.18 5.69
CA ILE A 180 -7.42 -6.00 4.24
C ILE A 180 -6.48 -4.93 3.69
N ILE A 181 -6.36 -3.80 4.38
CA ILE A 181 -5.48 -2.69 3.97
C ILE A 181 -4.01 -3.08 4.13
N ARG A 182 -3.66 -3.80 5.19
CA ARG A 182 -2.31 -4.31 5.42
C ARG A 182 -1.85 -5.25 4.30
N GLU A 183 -2.68 -6.21 3.91
CA GLU A 183 -2.38 -7.13 2.80
C GLU A 183 -2.11 -6.38 1.48
N ASP A 184 -2.81 -5.27 1.25
CA ASP A 184 -2.67 -4.45 0.05
C ASP A 184 -1.39 -3.58 0.11
N LEU A 185 -1.27 -2.74 1.15
CA LEU A 185 -0.19 -1.75 1.25
C LEU A 185 1.17 -2.38 1.60
N GLU A 186 1.21 -3.37 2.49
CA GLU A 186 2.47 -4.07 2.83
C GLU A 186 2.80 -5.19 1.86
N GLY A 187 1.79 -5.75 1.19
CA GLY A 187 1.97 -6.81 0.20
C GLY A 187 2.98 -6.44 -0.88
N GLU A 188 2.88 -5.22 -1.42
CA GLU A 188 3.85 -4.71 -2.40
C GLU A 188 5.26 -4.62 -1.82
N PHE A 189 5.38 -4.12 -0.59
CA PHE A 189 6.66 -3.95 0.08
C PHE A 189 7.37 -5.28 0.38
N ILE A 190 6.62 -6.32 0.76
CA ILE A 190 7.15 -7.66 1.04
C ILE A 190 7.93 -8.21 -0.16
N GLY A 191 7.60 -7.81 -1.39
CA GLY A 191 8.38 -8.15 -2.59
C GLY A 191 9.85 -7.74 -2.46
N CYS A 192 10.11 -6.55 -1.90
CA CYS A 192 11.44 -5.95 -1.76
C CYS A 192 12.30 -6.65 -0.68
N LEU A 193 11.66 -7.41 0.21
CA LEU A 193 12.33 -8.17 1.28
C LEU A 193 12.72 -9.58 0.83
N LYS A 194 12.19 -10.06 -0.30
CA LYS A 194 12.55 -11.37 -0.84
C LYS A 194 13.99 -11.35 -1.35
N ARG A 195 14.65 -12.51 -1.30
CA ARG A 195 15.99 -12.70 -1.89
C ARG A 195 16.05 -12.25 -3.35
N ARG A 196 14.98 -12.55 -4.10
CA ARG A 196 14.79 -12.11 -5.48
C ARG A 196 13.31 -11.87 -5.76
N TYR A 197 12.97 -10.72 -6.34
CA TYR A 197 11.61 -10.38 -6.79
C TYR A 197 11.71 -9.52 -8.04
N THR A 198 10.88 -9.80 -9.05
CA THR A 198 10.88 -9.04 -10.31
C THR A 198 9.55 -8.35 -10.53
N TYR A 199 9.59 -7.02 -10.54
CA TYR A 199 8.47 -6.18 -10.93
C TYR A 199 8.50 -5.96 -12.44
N LYS A 200 7.48 -6.46 -13.16
CA LYS A 200 7.34 -6.27 -14.60
C LYS A 200 6.27 -5.23 -14.90
N ALA A 201 6.69 -3.99 -15.11
CA ALA A 201 5.77 -2.87 -15.34
C ALA A 201 4.78 -3.15 -16.49
N SER A 202 5.23 -3.81 -17.56
CA SER A 202 4.36 -4.20 -18.69
C SER A 202 3.26 -5.20 -18.30
N GLN A 203 3.54 -6.12 -17.37
CA GLN A 203 2.55 -7.08 -16.88
C GLN A 203 1.56 -6.42 -15.93
N ILE A 204 2.02 -5.51 -15.07
CA ILE A 204 1.13 -4.72 -14.20
C ILE A 204 0.22 -3.82 -15.05
N ALA A 205 0.74 -3.18 -16.09
CA ALA A 205 -0.06 -2.40 -17.04
C ALA A 205 -1.10 -3.27 -17.76
N GLU A 206 -0.75 -4.50 -18.14
CA GLU A 206 -1.67 -5.45 -18.74
C GLU A 206 -2.77 -5.88 -17.77
N ILE A 207 -2.43 -6.14 -16.51
CA ILE A 207 -3.41 -6.42 -15.45
C ILE A 207 -4.39 -5.23 -15.33
N ALA A 208 -3.90 -4.00 -15.27
CA ALA A 208 -4.74 -2.81 -15.14
C ALA A 208 -5.73 -2.69 -16.33
N LYS A 209 -5.27 -2.96 -17.56
CA LYS A 209 -6.12 -3.00 -18.75
C LYS A 209 -7.20 -4.08 -18.66
N LEU A 210 -6.83 -5.29 -18.25
CA LEU A 210 -7.75 -6.41 -18.11
C LEU A 210 -8.76 -6.19 -16.99
N LYS A 211 -8.35 -5.69 -15.82
CA LYS A 211 -9.26 -5.29 -14.73
C LYS A 211 -10.26 -4.23 -15.20
N ARG A 212 -9.80 -3.22 -15.96
CA ARG A 212 -10.70 -2.21 -16.52
C ARG A 212 -11.75 -2.81 -17.47
N LYS A 213 -11.36 -3.77 -18.31
CA LYS A 213 -12.33 -4.53 -19.14
C LYS A 213 -13.27 -5.36 -18.31
N GLU A 214 -12.78 -6.01 -17.24
CA GLU A 214 -13.60 -6.79 -16.31
C GLU A 214 -14.72 -5.93 -15.70
N HIS A 215 -14.37 -4.75 -15.19
CA HIS A 215 -15.34 -3.80 -14.62
C HIS A 215 -16.37 -3.31 -15.63
N ARG A 216 -16.05 -3.31 -16.93
CA ARG A 216 -16.97 -2.93 -18.01
C ARG A 216 -17.77 -4.09 -18.55
N THR A 217 -17.62 -5.30 -18.00
CA THR A 217 -18.20 -6.54 -18.54
C THR A 217 -17.75 -6.87 -19.97
N GLU A 218 -16.60 -6.32 -20.39
CA GLU A 218 -16.01 -6.48 -21.74
C GLU A 218 -14.98 -7.64 -21.80
N LEU A 219 -14.72 -8.31 -20.67
CA LEU A 219 -13.66 -9.31 -20.56
C LEU A 219 -14.09 -10.68 -21.09
N THR A 220 -13.41 -11.18 -22.12
CA THR A 220 -13.64 -12.54 -22.64
C THR A 220 -13.16 -13.62 -21.66
N ASN A 221 -13.62 -14.86 -21.82
CA ASN A 221 -13.17 -16.00 -21.00
C ASN A 221 -11.65 -16.25 -21.10
N LEU A 222 -11.06 -16.04 -22.28
CA LEU A 222 -9.62 -16.20 -22.48
C LEU A 222 -8.83 -15.10 -21.74
N GLU A 223 -9.30 -13.86 -21.85
CA GLU A 223 -8.72 -12.73 -21.13
C GLU A 223 -8.86 -12.86 -19.61
N ARG A 224 -9.99 -13.40 -19.13
CA ARG A 224 -10.21 -13.72 -17.72
C ARG A 224 -9.19 -14.73 -17.19
N LYS A 225 -8.96 -15.82 -17.92
CA LYS A 225 -7.91 -16.80 -17.58
C LYS A 225 -6.52 -16.15 -17.57
N LYS A 226 -6.23 -15.28 -18.54
CA LYS A 226 -4.98 -14.53 -18.60
C LYS A 226 -4.83 -13.59 -17.40
N LEU A 227 -5.88 -12.86 -17.03
CA LEU A 227 -5.90 -11.94 -15.90
C LEU A 227 -5.54 -12.66 -14.60
N TYR A 228 -6.25 -13.74 -14.25
CA TYR A 228 -5.97 -14.46 -13.00
C TYR A 228 -4.56 -15.05 -12.98
N ARG A 229 -4.08 -15.63 -14.09
CA ARG A 229 -2.69 -16.09 -14.17
C ARG A 229 -1.67 -14.97 -13.92
N LEU A 230 -1.93 -13.76 -14.43
CA LEU A 230 -1.06 -12.61 -14.19
C LEU A 230 -1.13 -12.12 -12.75
N ILE A 231 -2.33 -12.10 -12.15
CA ILE A 231 -2.53 -11.75 -10.74
C ILE A 231 -1.74 -12.72 -9.86
N ASP A 232 -1.92 -14.03 -10.05
CA ASP A 232 -1.24 -15.07 -9.25
C ASP A 232 0.28 -14.98 -9.35
N GLN A 233 0.80 -14.53 -10.51
CA GLN A 233 2.24 -14.44 -10.75
C GLN A 233 2.87 -13.16 -10.21
N TYR A 234 2.17 -12.03 -10.28
CA TYR A 234 2.79 -10.70 -10.09
C TYR A 234 2.20 -9.88 -8.94
N ILE A 235 1.02 -10.24 -8.43
CA ILE A 235 0.38 -9.53 -7.32
C ILE A 235 0.50 -10.39 -6.05
N PRO A 236 0.93 -9.80 -4.92
CA PRO A 236 0.83 -10.43 -3.62
C PRO A 236 -0.60 -10.91 -3.33
N TYR A 237 -0.73 -12.13 -2.82
CA TYR A 237 -2.04 -12.68 -2.51
C TYR A 237 -2.65 -11.99 -1.28
N ALA A 238 -3.71 -11.20 -1.50
CA ALA A 238 -4.50 -10.56 -0.45
C ALA A 238 -5.73 -11.43 -0.11
N LYS A 239 -5.55 -12.35 0.83
CA LYS A 239 -6.54 -13.38 1.18
C LYS A 239 -7.83 -12.77 1.69
N TRP A 240 -7.72 -11.91 2.70
CA TRP A 240 -8.86 -11.32 3.39
C TRP A 240 -9.55 -10.26 2.55
N PHE A 241 -8.80 -9.54 1.72
CA PHE A 241 -9.38 -8.68 0.69
C PHE A 241 -10.30 -9.48 -0.23
N ASN A 242 -9.78 -10.55 -0.84
CA ASN A 242 -10.52 -11.36 -1.80
C ASN A 242 -11.78 -12.00 -1.19
N TYR A 243 -11.66 -12.59 0.01
CA TYR A 243 -12.81 -13.21 0.66
C TYR A 243 -13.88 -12.20 1.08
N SER A 244 -13.47 -11.01 1.52
CA SER A 244 -14.42 -9.97 1.95
C SER A 244 -15.21 -9.42 0.77
N VAL A 245 -14.56 -9.21 -0.38
CA VAL A 245 -15.24 -8.79 -1.62
C VAL A 245 -16.21 -9.87 -2.09
N LEU A 246 -15.83 -11.15 -2.10
CA LEU A 246 -16.73 -12.24 -2.46
C LEU A 246 -17.93 -12.36 -1.52
N ALA A 247 -17.72 -12.16 -0.22
CA ALA A 247 -18.81 -12.13 0.76
C ALA A 247 -19.75 -10.94 0.51
N ALA A 248 -19.20 -9.76 0.19
CA ALA A 248 -19.98 -8.58 -0.15
C ALA A 248 -20.78 -8.76 -1.46
N ASP A 249 -20.17 -9.34 -2.51
CA ASP A 249 -20.86 -9.69 -3.76
C ASP A 249 -22.10 -10.55 -3.50
N LYS A 250 -21.93 -11.60 -2.69
CA LYS A 250 -23.04 -12.50 -2.33
C LYS A 250 -24.14 -11.78 -1.55
N LEU A 251 -23.80 -10.86 -0.66
CA LEU A 251 -24.79 -10.06 0.06
C LEU A 251 -25.50 -9.07 -0.87
N ALA A 252 -24.78 -8.47 -1.82
CA ALA A 252 -25.32 -7.49 -2.77
C ALA A 252 -26.44 -8.07 -3.66
N GLU A 253 -26.48 -9.39 -3.88
CA GLU A 253 -27.58 -10.06 -4.59
C GLU A 253 -28.95 -9.81 -3.93
N THR A 254 -28.99 -9.53 -2.63
CA THR A 254 -30.24 -9.36 -1.86
C THR A 254 -30.28 -8.10 -0.99
N ASP A 255 -29.13 -7.45 -0.72
CA ASP A 255 -29.03 -6.26 0.12
C ASP A 255 -28.68 -5.02 -0.71
N HIS A 256 -29.65 -4.14 -0.91
CA HIS A 256 -29.48 -2.91 -1.69
C HIS A 256 -28.35 -2.01 -1.15
N PHE A 257 -28.23 -1.89 0.17
CA PHE A 257 -27.15 -1.10 0.80
C PHE A 257 -25.77 -1.63 0.40
N THR A 258 -25.54 -2.94 0.53
CA THR A 258 -24.28 -3.57 0.13
C THR A 258 -24.02 -3.35 -1.35
N ASN A 259 -25.04 -3.53 -2.20
CA ASN A 259 -24.91 -3.32 -3.64
C ASN A 259 -24.45 -1.89 -3.99
N VAL A 260 -25.06 -0.86 -3.40
CA VAL A 260 -24.69 0.55 -3.64
C VAL A 260 -23.23 0.81 -3.28
N HIS A 261 -22.78 0.36 -2.12
CA HIS A 261 -21.40 0.59 -1.69
C HIS A 261 -20.39 -0.29 -2.44
N LEU A 262 -20.81 -1.47 -2.91
CA LEU A 262 -19.98 -2.33 -3.74
C LEU A 262 -19.78 -1.75 -5.16
N GLU A 263 -20.81 -1.11 -5.71
CA GLU A 263 -20.69 -0.33 -6.96
C GLU A 263 -19.76 0.88 -6.78
N ALA A 264 -19.82 1.59 -5.66
CA ALA A 264 -18.89 2.67 -5.36
C ALA A 264 -17.42 2.17 -5.25
N TYR A 265 -17.21 1.01 -4.63
CA TYR A 265 -15.93 0.32 -4.59
C TYR A 265 -15.43 -0.03 -6.01
N ARG A 266 -16.28 -0.63 -6.86
CA ARG A 266 -15.95 -1.00 -8.24
C ARG A 266 -15.63 0.24 -9.09
N ALA A 267 -16.36 1.33 -8.92
CA ALA A 267 -16.09 2.60 -9.59
C ALA A 267 -14.71 3.18 -9.19
N SER A 268 -14.35 3.07 -7.90
CA SER A 268 -13.04 3.52 -7.40
C SER A 268 -11.88 2.69 -7.97
N LEU A 269 -12.05 1.37 -8.07
CA LEU A 269 -11.09 0.49 -8.77
C LEU A 269 -10.94 0.85 -10.26
N ALA A 270 -12.05 1.15 -10.94
CA ALA A 270 -12.02 1.55 -12.33
C ALA A 270 -11.28 2.88 -12.54
N GLU A 271 -11.44 3.83 -11.63
CA GLU A 271 -10.70 5.10 -11.65
C GLU A 271 -9.20 4.87 -11.39
N LEU A 272 -8.84 4.04 -10.40
CA LEU A 272 -7.45 3.70 -10.13
C LEU A 272 -6.78 3.04 -11.35
N ALA A 273 -7.46 2.08 -11.98
CA ALA A 273 -6.98 1.45 -13.21
C ALA A 273 -6.83 2.45 -14.36
N LYS A 274 -7.74 3.41 -14.49
CA LYS A 274 -7.64 4.51 -15.47
C LYS A 274 -6.42 5.38 -15.20
N LEU A 275 -6.17 5.79 -13.96
CA LEU A 275 -4.99 6.57 -13.57
C LEU A 275 -3.69 5.81 -13.89
N GLN A 276 -3.62 4.52 -13.55
CA GLN A 276 -2.47 3.66 -13.88
C GLN A 276 -2.19 3.60 -15.38
N ILE A 277 -3.24 3.47 -16.21
CA ILE A 277 -3.09 3.51 -17.68
C ILE A 277 -2.63 4.90 -18.15
N GLN A 278 -3.19 5.97 -17.60
CA GLN A 278 -2.81 7.34 -17.99
C GLN A 278 -1.34 7.61 -17.71
N ARG A 279 -0.83 7.18 -16.56
CA ARG A 279 0.57 7.28 -16.17
C ARG A 279 1.52 6.64 -17.19
N ASP A 280 1.12 5.52 -17.77
CA ASP A 280 1.94 4.81 -18.75
C ASP A 280 1.86 5.41 -20.16
N CYS A 281 0.74 6.07 -20.49
CA CYS A 281 0.48 6.59 -21.83
C CYS A 281 0.78 8.09 -21.99
N LYS A 282 0.66 8.90 -20.93
CA LYS A 282 0.80 10.36 -21.00
C LYS A 282 2.24 10.81 -20.72
N PRO A 283 2.87 11.62 -21.60
CA PRO A 283 4.27 12.03 -21.43
C PRO A 283 4.56 12.79 -20.13
N ASP A 284 3.67 13.68 -19.71
CA ASP A 284 3.77 14.51 -18.50
C ASP A 284 3.65 13.69 -17.20
N LEU A 285 3.02 12.52 -17.26
CA LEU A 285 2.87 11.61 -16.12
C LEU A 285 3.96 10.53 -16.03
N LYS A 286 4.93 10.52 -16.96
CA LYS A 286 6.01 9.51 -16.95
C LYS A 286 6.83 9.50 -15.67
N LYS A 287 6.93 10.62 -14.97
CA LYS A 287 7.62 10.72 -13.66
C LYS A 287 6.99 9.83 -12.57
N HIS A 288 5.71 9.47 -12.71
CA HIS A 288 5.01 8.58 -11.79
C HIS A 288 5.15 7.11 -12.17
N ARG A 289 5.63 6.82 -13.39
CA ARG A 289 5.73 5.46 -13.92
C ARG A 289 6.77 4.66 -13.14
N ARG A 290 6.36 3.51 -12.60
CA ARG A 290 7.31 2.51 -12.09
C ARG A 290 7.98 1.79 -13.27
N SER A 291 9.31 1.85 -13.32
CA SER A 291 10.12 1.08 -14.27
C SER A 291 10.08 -0.41 -13.92
N SER A 292 10.29 -1.28 -14.91
CA SER A 292 10.55 -2.69 -14.60
C SER A 292 11.88 -2.79 -13.85
N HIS A 293 11.89 -3.55 -12.76
CA HIS A 293 13.06 -3.68 -11.91
C HIS A 293 13.09 -5.06 -11.25
N THR A 294 14.27 -5.45 -10.79
CA THR A 294 14.47 -6.65 -9.99
C THR A 294 15.08 -6.25 -8.65
N TRP A 295 14.45 -6.68 -7.58
CA TRP A 295 15.04 -6.70 -6.25
C TRP A 295 15.91 -7.94 -6.13
N GLU A 296 17.19 -7.75 -5.79
CA GLU A 296 18.15 -8.82 -5.56
C GLU A 296 19.00 -8.47 -4.36
N GLN A 297 18.94 -9.31 -3.31
CA GLN A 297 19.64 -9.08 -2.04
C GLN A 297 19.36 -7.68 -1.45
N GLY A 298 18.09 -7.28 -1.51
CA GLY A 298 17.61 -5.98 -1.04
C GLY A 298 18.00 -4.78 -1.90
N LYS A 299 18.76 -4.92 -2.98
CA LYS A 299 19.05 -3.80 -3.92
C LYS A 299 18.03 -3.77 -5.04
N CYS A 300 17.65 -2.57 -5.48
CA CYS A 300 16.79 -2.38 -6.64
C CYS A 300 17.65 -2.22 -7.90
N ILE A 301 17.48 -3.12 -8.87
CA ILE A 301 18.19 -3.10 -10.14
C ILE A 301 17.19 -2.70 -11.24
N GLU A 302 17.24 -1.45 -11.68
CA GLU A 302 16.38 -0.94 -12.75
C GLU A 302 16.77 -1.52 -14.11
N GLY A 303 15.77 -1.80 -14.97
CA GLY A 303 15.98 -2.19 -16.36
C GLY A 303 16.55 -3.61 -16.59
N ALA A 304 17.07 -4.27 -15.56
CA ALA A 304 17.61 -5.62 -15.64
C ALA A 304 16.49 -6.68 -15.59
N LEU A 305 15.85 -6.96 -16.73
CA LEU A 305 15.17 -8.24 -16.91
C LEU A 305 16.22 -9.30 -17.22
N ASN A 306 16.97 -9.74 -16.21
CA ASN A 306 17.92 -10.85 -16.38
C ASN A 306 17.13 -12.15 -16.58
N TRP A 307 17.03 -12.60 -17.84
CA TRP A 307 16.31 -13.78 -18.31
C TRP A 307 17.03 -15.12 -18.08
N ASN A 308 18.03 -15.16 -17.21
CA ASN A 308 18.77 -16.38 -16.89
C ASN A 308 18.55 -16.76 -15.42
N ALA A 309 17.44 -17.45 -15.14
CA ALA A 309 17.20 -18.19 -13.91
C ALA A 309 16.36 -19.43 -14.24
#